data_AF-A0A437S455-F1
#
_entry.id   AF-A0A437S455-F1
#
_cell.length_a   1.000
_cell.length_b   1.000
_cell.length_c   1.000
_cell.angle_alpha   90.00
_cell.angle_beta   90.00
_cell.angle_gamma   90.00
#
_symmetry.space_group_name_H-M   'P 1'
#
loop_
_entity.id
_entity.type
_entity.pdbx_description
1 polymer ?
#
loop_
_entity_poly.entity_id
_entity_poly.type
_entity_poly.pdbx_seq_one_letter_code
_entity_poly.pdbx_strand_id
1 'polypeptide(L)'
;MNNKIDWKRKLSSRKFWAAIVGLVTALLTAFKFDEAVAVQVTSVIMAFGTLIAYIFAEGFIDGKREEGNITNIINTEELKESKE
;
A
#
# COMPACT_ATOMS: atom_id res chain seq x y z
N MET A 1 15.03 21.18 -2.81
CA MET A 1 14.72 19.73 -2.73
C MET A 1 13.49 19.55 -1.86
N ASN A 2 12.33 19.24 -2.46
CA ASN A 2 11.12 18.96 -1.67
C ASN A 2 11.21 17.53 -1.13
N ASN A 3 11.70 17.36 0.10
CA ASN A 3 11.69 16.10 0.83
C ASN A 3 10.27 15.80 1.34
N LYS A 4 9.31 15.63 0.44
CA LYS A 4 7.96 15.20 0.81
C LYS A 4 7.99 13.72 1.13
N ILE A 5 7.60 13.36 2.35
CA ILE A 5 7.51 11.96 2.76
C ILE A 5 6.41 11.27 1.94
N ASP A 6 6.79 10.21 1.23
CA ASP A 6 5.86 9.35 0.52
C ASP A 6 5.18 8.37 1.49
N TRP A 7 4.10 8.85 2.09
CA TRP A 7 3.29 8.08 3.04
C TRP A 7 2.59 6.90 2.39
N LYS A 8 2.17 7.02 1.12
CA LYS A 8 1.50 5.93 0.40
C LYS A 8 2.42 4.71 0.31
N ARG A 9 3.67 4.93 -0.11
CA ARG A 9 4.68 3.87 -0.21
C ARG A 9 5.11 3.31 1.15
N LYS A 10 5.17 4.14 2.20
CA LYS A 10 5.51 3.67 3.55
C LYS A 10 4.41 2.79 4.16
N LEU A 11 3.15 3.22 4.03
CA LEU A 11 2.00 2.52 4.62
C LEU A 11 1.63 1.23 3.87
N SER A 12 1.93 1.11 2.57
CA SER A 12 1.77 -0.14 1.82
C SER A 12 2.95 -1.12 1.98
N SER A 13 4.02 -0.71 2.67
CA SER A 13 5.24 -1.51 2.78
C SER A 13 5.09 -2.66 3.77
N ARG A 14 5.30 -3.90 3.31
CA ARG A 14 5.37 -5.09 4.17
C ARG A 14 6.43 -4.97 5.26
N LYS A 15 7.56 -4.31 4.96
CA LYS A 15 8.66 -4.11 5.92
C LYS A 15 8.24 -3.21 7.09
N PHE A 16 7.38 -2.23 6.83
CA PHE A 16 6.85 -1.35 7.87
C PHE A 16 5.95 -2.14 8.83
N TRP A 17 5.01 -2.91 8.30
CA TRP A 17 4.10 -3.74 9.11
C TRP A 17 4.84 -4.83 9.89
N ALA A 18 5.83 -5.49 9.28
CA ALA A 18 6.67 -6.46 9.99
C ALA A 18 7.42 -5.83 11.18
N ALA A 19 7.93 -4.60 11.02
CA ALA A 19 8.60 -3.88 12.11
C ALA A 19 7.62 -3.51 13.24
N ILE A 20 6.40 -3.06 12.90
CA ILE A 20 5.35 -2.79 13.90
C ILE A 20 5.00 -4.07 14.66
N VAL A 21 4.77 -5.17 13.96
CA VAL A 21 4.45 -6.46 14.59
C VAL A 21 5.58 -6.88 15.54
N GLY A 22 6.84 -6.86 15.07
CA GLY A 22 7.98 -7.20 15.93
C GLY A 22 8.09 -6.32 17.18
N LEU A 23 7.86 -5.01 17.04
CA LEU A 23 7.85 -4.07 18.17
C LEU A 23 6.72 -4.38 19.15
N VAL A 24 5.50 -4.53 18.67
CA VAL A 24 4.33 -4.77 19.52
C VAL A 24 4.43 -6.13 20.20
N THR A 25 4.87 -7.18 19.49
CA THR A 25 5.12 -8.49 20.09
C THR A 25 6.14 -8.39 21.23
N ALA A 26 7.26 -7.69 21.01
CA ALA A 26 8.28 -7.52 22.05
C ALA A 26 7.74 -6.79 23.29
N LEU A 27 6.88 -5.77 23.10
CA LEU A 27 6.23 -5.07 24.20
C LEU A 27 5.26 -5.97 24.97
N LEU A 28 4.43 -6.75 24.27
CA LEU A 28 3.49 -7.68 24.91
C LEU A 28 4.23 -8.73 25.74
N THR A 29 5.33 -9.27 25.22
CA THR A 29 6.21 -10.17 25.95
C THR A 29 6.84 -9.49 27.18
N ALA A 30 7.35 -8.26 27.03
CA ALA A 30 7.96 -7.52 28.14
C ALA A 30 6.97 -7.27 29.30
N PHE A 31 5.70 -7.06 28.99
CA PHE A 31 4.63 -6.88 29.98
C PHE A 31 3.99 -8.19 30.46
N LYS A 32 4.50 -9.36 30.05
CA LYS A 32 4.03 -10.69 30.45
C LYS A 32 2.56 -10.95 30.11
N PHE A 33 2.09 -10.42 28.98
CA PHE A 33 0.80 -10.85 28.43
C PHE A 33 0.87 -12.31 27.99
N ASP A 34 -0.28 -12.99 28.00
CA ASP A 34 -0.41 -14.35 27.52
C ASP A 34 -0.18 -14.44 26.00
N GLU A 35 0.30 -15.59 25.53
CA GLU A 35 0.62 -15.84 24.12
C GLU A 35 -0.62 -15.67 23.23
N ALA A 36 -1.80 -16.11 23.70
CA ALA A 36 -3.06 -15.93 22.99
C ALA A 36 -3.36 -14.45 22.69
N VAL A 37 -3.06 -13.56 23.64
CA VAL A 37 -3.24 -12.10 23.46
C VAL A 37 -2.23 -11.56 22.45
N ALA A 38 -0.97 -12.01 22.52
CA ALA A 38 0.05 -11.61 21.56
C ALA A 38 -0.30 -12.01 20.13
N VAL A 39 -0.77 -13.25 19.93
CA VAL A 39 -1.23 -13.74 18.63
C VAL A 39 -2.43 -12.92 18.14
N GLN A 40 -3.43 -12.65 19.00
CA GLN A 40 -4.60 -11.86 18.62
C GLN A 40 -4.20 -10.44 18.19
N VAL A 41 -3.41 -9.72 18.99
CA VAL A 41 -3.01 -8.34 18.67
C VAL A 41 -2.19 -8.28 17.38
N THR A 42 -1.23 -9.18 17.22
CA THR A 42 -0.41 -9.23 16.00
C THR A 42 -1.22 -9.61 14.76
N SER A 43 -2.20 -10.51 14.89
CA SER A 43 -3.12 -10.86 13.79
C SER A 43 -3.97 -9.67 13.34
N VAL A 44 -4.46 -8.84 14.27
CA VAL A 44 -5.24 -7.63 13.96
C VAL A 44 -4.37 -6.61 13.23
N ILE A 45 -3.12 -6.40 13.68
CA ILE A 45 -2.17 -5.49 13.00
C ILE A 45 -1.91 -5.95 11.57
N MET A 46 -1.69 -7.26 11.36
CA MET A 46 -1.46 -7.81 10.03
C MET A 46 -2.69 -7.71 9.13
N ALA A 47 -3.89 -7.96 9.65
CA ALA A 47 -5.14 -7.79 8.91
C ALA A 47 -5.32 -6.34 8.44
N PHE A 48 -5.01 -5.37 9.32
CA PHE A 48 -5.05 -3.95 8.97
C PHE A 48 -4.03 -3.57 7.90
N GLY A 49 -2.79 -4.08 8.00
CA GLY A 49 -1.78 -3.89 6.97
C GLY A 49 -2.20 -4.45 5.60
N THR A 50 -2.83 -5.63 5.59
CA THR A 50 -3.40 -6.22 4.37
C THR A 50 -4.51 -5.36 3.78
N LEU A 51 -5.43 -4.84 4.61
CA LEU A 51 -6.50 -3.95 4.17
C LEU A 51 -5.93 -2.69 3.48
N ILE A 52 -4.97 -2.02 4.11
CA ILE A 52 -4.33 -0.83 3.53
C ILE A 52 -3.63 -1.16 2.20
N ALA A 53 -2.92 -2.29 2.14
CA ALA A 53 -2.25 -2.72 0.92
C ALA A 53 -3.26 -2.98 -0.22
N TYR A 54 -4.41 -3.56 0.09
CA TYR A 54 -5.48 -3.80 -0.86
C TYR A 54 -6.06 -2.50 -1.43
N ILE A 55 -6.41 -1.54 -0.56
CA ILE A 55 -6.96 -0.23 -0.98
C ILE A 55 -5.99 0.49 -1.92
N PHE A 56 -4.68 0.47 -1.64
CA PHE A 56 -3.71 1.09 -2.52
C PHE A 56 -3.51 0.33 -3.85
N ALA A 57 -3.66 -1.00 -3.85
CA ALA A 57 -3.59 -1.80 -5.06
C ALA A 57 -4.78 -1.51 -5.99
N GLU A 58 -6.00 -1.45 -5.45
CA GLU A 58 -7.19 -1.07 -6.22
C GLU A 58 -7.07 0.36 -6.76
N GLY A 59 -6.72 1.33 -5.91
CA GLY A 59 -6.57 2.71 -6.35
C GLY A 59 -5.49 2.91 -7.44
N PHE A 60 -4.45 2.08 -7.47
CA PHE A 60 -3.46 2.08 -8.55
C PHE A 60 -4.02 1.52 -9.87
N ILE A 61 -4.85 0.48 -9.79
CA ILE A 61 -5.51 -0.11 -10.96
C ILE A 61 -6.53 0.88 -11.53
N ASP A 62 -7.30 1.56 -10.68
CA ASP A 62 -8.31 2.52 -11.10
C ASP A 62 -7.68 3.74 -11.79
N GLY A 63 -6.61 4.30 -11.23
CA GLY A 63 -5.88 5.39 -11.88
C GLY A 63 -5.34 5.00 -13.27
N LYS A 64 -4.85 3.78 -13.43
CA LYS A 64 -4.41 3.27 -14.74
C LYS A 64 -5.55 3.03 -15.73
N ARG A 65 -6.73 2.63 -15.24
CA ARG A 65 -7.93 2.49 -16.10
C ARG A 65 -8.38 3.83 -16.64
N GLU A 66 -8.32 4.89 -15.83
CA GLU A 66 -8.61 6.26 -16.28
C GLU A 66 -7.60 6.71 -17.34
N GLU A 67 -6.30 6.48 -17.14
CA GLU A 67 -5.26 6.80 -18.14
C GLU A 67 -5.47 6.05 -19.47
N GLY A 68 -5.78 4.74 -19.42
CA GLY A 68 -6.01 3.93 -20.62
C GLY A 68 -7.26 4.32 -21.41
N ASN A 69 -8.30 4.83 -20.75
CA ASN A 69 -9.49 5.37 -21.42
C ASN A 69 -9.16 6.64 -22.21
N ILE A 70 -8.28 7.50 -21.72
CA ILE A 70 -7.88 8.74 -22.43
C ILE A 70 -7.17 8.41 -23.75
N THR A 71 -6.29 7.40 -23.77
CA THR A 71 -5.57 6.96 -24.98
C THR A 71 -6.45 6.29 -26.02
N ASN A 72 -7.59 5.70 -25.63
CA ASN A 72 -8.51 5.07 -26.58
C ASN A 72 -9.48 6.07 -27.22
N ILE A 73 -9.67 7.24 -26.60
CA ILE A 73 -10.55 8.30 -27.12
C ILE A 73 -9.82 9.18 -28.15
N ILE A 74 -8.50 9.33 -28.02
CA ILE A 74 -7.64 10.01 -29.00
C ILE A 74 -6.93 8.94 -29.81
N ASN A 75 -7.31 8.71 -31.08
CA ASN A 75 -6.59 7.76 -31.93
C ASN A 75 -5.14 8.24 -32.06
N THR A 76 -4.22 7.60 -31.34
CA THR A 76 -2.83 8.05 -31.25
C THR A 76 -2.10 7.93 -32.60
N GLU A 77 -2.68 7.19 -33.54
CA GLU A 77 -2.24 7.12 -34.95
C GLU A 77 -2.45 8.46 -35.68
N GLU A 78 -3.52 9.21 -35.43
CA GLU A 78 -3.77 10.53 -36.06
C GLU A 78 -2.73 11.59 -35.64
N LEU A 79 -2.19 11.49 -34.43
CA LEU A 79 -1.12 12.39 -33.96
C LEU A 79 0.26 12.03 -34.53
N LYS A 80 0.43 10.82 -35.08
CA LYS A 80 1.66 10.42 -35.78
C LYS A 80 1.63 10.90 -37.23
N GLU A 81 0.51 10.77 -37.92
CA GLU A 81 0.37 11.25 -39.31
C GLU A 81 0.40 12.77 -39.42
N SER A 82 -0.08 13.52 -38.43
CA SER A 82 -0.02 15.00 -38.47
C SER A 82 1.41 15.56 -38.28
N LYS A 83 2.41 14.72 -37.97
CA LYS A 83 3.78 15.12 -37.67
C LYS A 83 4.81 14.65 -38.70
N GLU A 84 4.41 13.91 -39.73
CA GLU A 84 5.20 13.64 -40.94
C GLU A 84 4.74 14.55 -42.09
#